data_AF-A0A520H2T2-F1
#
_entry.id   AF-A0A520H2T2-F1
#
_cell.length_a   1.000
_cell.length_b   1.000
_cell.length_c   1.000
_cell.angle_alpha   90.00
_cell.angle_beta   90.00
_cell.angle_gamma   90.00
#
_symmetry.space_group_name_H-M   'P 1'
#
loop_
_entity.id
_entity.type
_entity.pdbx_description
1 polymer ?
#
loop_
_entity_poly.entity_id
_entity_poly.type
_entity_poly.pdbx_seq_one_letter_code
_entity_poly.pdbx_strand_id
1 'polypeptide(L)' 'SECGWCKDRWGLSWQITPRVLTETMAGPDRAAAKRVFDAMTTMRKIDVATIEAARRG' A
#
# COMPACT_ATOMS: atom_id res chain seq x y z
N SER A 1 -7.11 10.94 -4.36
CA SER A 1 -5.69 10.61 -4.19
C SER A 1 -5.72 9.23 -3.61
N GLU A 2 -5.39 8.22 -4.40
CA GLU A 2 -5.60 6.82 -4.03
C GLU A 2 -4.25 6.17 -3.78
N CYS A 3 -4.21 5.04 -3.07
CA CYS A 3 -3.01 4.21 -2.90
C CYS A 3 -1.81 4.94 -2.26
N GLY A 4 -2.05 5.72 -1.20
CA GLY A 4 -0.99 6.40 -0.44
C GLY A 4 -0.46 7.69 -1.08
N TRP A 5 -1.08 8.14 -2.18
CA TRP A 5 -0.73 9.40 -2.82
C TRP A 5 -1.33 10.60 -2.09
N CYS A 6 -0.52 11.63 -1.89
CA CYS A 6 -0.94 12.92 -1.39
C CYS A 6 -0.27 14.05 -2.18
N LYS A 7 -0.80 15.27 -2.06
CA LYS A 7 -0.17 16.47 -2.59
C LYS A 7 0.22 17.39 -1.44
N ASP A 8 1.40 17.98 -1.52
CA ASP A 8 1.83 18.99 -0.56
C ASP A 8 1.26 20.38 -0.90
N ARG A 9 1.62 21.38 -0.10
CA ARG A 9 1.15 22.77 -0.25
C ARG A 9 1.65 23.45 -1.53
N TRP A 10 2.63 22.88 -2.23
CA TRP A 10 3.18 23.40 -3.48
C TRP A 10 2.69 22.62 -4.71
N GLY A 11 1.79 21.64 -4.50
CA GLY A 11 1.21 20.83 -5.56
C GLY A 11 2.07 19.64 -5.99
N LEU A 12 3.19 19.37 -5.31
CA LEU A 12 4.02 18.20 -5.59
C LEU A 12 3.31 16.94 -5.09
N SER A 13 3.37 15.89 -5.90
CA SER A 13 2.74 14.61 -5.58
C SER A 13 3.73 13.70 -4.87
N TRP A 14 3.34 13.24 -3.69
CA TRP A 14 4.12 12.35 -2.85
C TRP A 14 3.37 11.03 -2.69
N GLN A 15 4.09 9.92 -2.70
CA GLN A 15 3.55 8.62 -2.31
C GLN A 15 4.20 8.20 -1.00
N ILE A 16 3.40 8.03 0.04
CA ILE A 16 3.87 7.53 1.34
C ILE A 16 3.62 6.03 1.37
N THR A 17 4.65 5.28 0.98
CA THR A 17 4.59 3.83 0.79
C THR A 17 5.28 3.09 1.94
N PRO A 18 4.56 2.32 2.78
CA PRO A 18 5.18 1.49 3.80
C PRO A 18 6.06 0.39 3.19
N ARG A 19 7.18 0.06 3.84
CA ARG A 19 8.12 -0.96 3.36
C ARG A 19 7.45 -2.32 3.13
N VAL A 20 6.56 -2.73 4.04
CA VAL A 20 5.80 -3.98 3.91
C VAL A 20 5.03 -4.07 2.59
N LEU A 21 4.51 -2.96 2.08
CA LEU A 21 3.80 -2.94 0.81
C LEU A 21 4.77 -3.27 -0.34
N THR A 22 5.90 -2.57 -0.41
CA THR A 22 6.93 -2.80 -1.43
C THR A 22 7.50 -4.20 -1.35
N GLU A 23 7.83 -4.69 -0.16
CA GLU A 23 8.37 -6.02 0.07
C GLU A 23 7.38 -7.12 -0.33
N THR A 24 6.09 -6.95 -0.02
CA THR A 24 5.07 -7.94 -0.39
C THR A 24 4.81 -7.94 -1.89
N MET A 25 4.80 -6.78 -2.54
CA MET A 25 4.65 -6.69 -4.00
C MET A 25 5.83 -7.31 -4.75
N ALA A 26 7.06 -7.16 -4.22
CA ALA A 26 8.28 -7.73 -4.81
C ALA A 26 8.53 -9.19 -4.41
N GLY A 27 7.77 -9.73 -3.46
CA GLY A 27 7.93 -11.08 -2.93
C GLY A 27 7.46 -12.19 -3.90
N PRO A 28 7.83 -13.45 -3.62
CA PRO A 28 7.45 -14.59 -4.45
C PRO A 28 5.97 -15.00 -4.29
N ASP A 29 5.33 -14.68 -3.15
CA ASP A 29 3.92 -15.00 -2.90
C ASP A 29 2.99 -14.03 -3.63
N ARG A 30 2.57 -14.44 -4.84
CA ARG A 30 1.64 -13.68 -5.67
C ARG A 30 0.24 -13.58 -5.07
N ALA A 31 -0.18 -14.52 -4.23
CA ALA A 31 -1.49 -14.48 -3.59
C ALA A 31 -1.51 -13.44 -2.46
N ALA A 32 -0.46 -13.39 -1.64
CA ALA A 32 -0.27 -12.31 -0.67
C ALA A 32 -0.15 -10.95 -1.36
N ALA A 33 0.57 -10.88 -2.49
CA ALA A 33 0.66 -9.64 -3.26
C ALA A 33 -0.73 -9.18 -3.74
N LYS A 34 -1.57 -10.09 -4.25
CA LYS A 34 -2.93 -9.75 -4.65
C LYS A 34 -3.78 -9.25 -3.47
N ARG A 35 -3.77 -9.91 -2.31
CA ARG A 35 -4.53 -9.47 -1.13
C ARG A 35 -4.12 -8.08 -0.66
N VAL A 36 -2.81 -7.83 -0.58
CA VAL A 36 -2.27 -6.53 -0.19
C VAL A 36 -2.63 -5.46 -1.22
N PHE A 37 -2.57 -5.78 -2.51
CA PHE A 37 -2.95 -4.85 -3.57
C PHE A 37 -4.44 -4.49 -3.48
N ASP A 38 -5.32 -5.48 -3.38
CA ASP A 38 -6.76 -5.29 -3.26
C ASP A 38 -7.09 -4.41 -2.03
N ALA A 39 -6.46 -4.67 -0.87
CA ALA A 39 -6.62 -3.85 0.32
C ALA A 39 -6.16 -2.40 0.10
N MET A 40 -4.99 -2.20 -0.52
CA MET A 40 -4.41 -0.87 -0.79
C MET A 40 -5.32 -0.01 -1.69
N THR A 41 -6.00 -0.58 -2.68
CA THR A 41 -6.84 0.19 -3.62
C THR A 41 -7.99 0.95 -2.95
N THR A 42 -8.39 0.54 -1.74
CA THR A 42 -9.44 1.19 -0.96
C THR A 42 -8.91 2.33 -0.07
N MET A 43 -7.59 2.51 0.00
CA MET A 43 -6.94 3.38 0.97
C MET A 43 -6.38 4.66 0.34
N ARG A 44 -6.78 5.81 0.88
CA ARG A 44 -6.12 7.09 0.62
C ARG A 44 -4.83 7.24 1.43
N LYS A 45 -4.88 6.96 2.74
CA LYS A 45 -3.70 6.83 3.62
C LYS A 45 -3.52 5.35 3.93
N ILE A 46 -2.31 4.83 3.75
CA ILE A 46 -2.05 3.41 3.97
C ILE A 46 -2.05 3.11 5.47
N ASP A 47 -2.89 2.17 5.88
CA ASP A 47 -2.87 1.58 7.21
C ASP A 47 -1.97 0.34 7.21
N VAL A 48 -0.85 0.42 7.94
CA VAL A 48 0.15 -0.64 7.95
C VAL A 48 -0.39 -1.93 8.58
N ALA A 49 -1.21 -1.83 9.63
CA ALA A 49 -1.75 -3.00 10.31
C ALA A 49 -2.71 -3.79 9.41
N THR A 50 -3.53 -3.09 8.63
CA THR A 50 -4.45 -3.67 7.66
C THR A 50 -3.70 -4.34 6.52
N ILE A 51 -2.61 -3.74 6.03
CA ILE A 51 -1.75 -4.33 5.00
C ILE A 51 -1.05 -5.59 5.53
N GLU A 52 -0.54 -5.55 6.76
CA GLU A 52 0.06 -6.72 7.41
C GLU A 52 -0.95 -7.85 7.64
N ALA A 53 -2.19 -7.52 8.00
CA ALA A 53 -3.28 -8.50 8.11
C ALA A 53 -3.60 -9.13 6.75
N ALA A 54 -3.77 -8.32 5.70
CA ALA A 54 -4.02 -8.80 4.34
C ALA A 54 -2.86 -9.67 3.81
N ARG A 55 -1.61 -9.34 4.16
CA ARG A 55 -0.44 -10.15 3.82
C ARG A 55 -0.53 -11.54 4.44
N ARG A 56 -0.84 -11.63 5.74
CA ARG A 56 -0.94 -12.90 6.46
C ARG A 56 -2.09 -13.80 5.99
N GLY A 57 -3.15 -13.22 5.43
CA GLY A 57 -4.33 -13.95 4.96
C GLY A 57 -5.39 -14.03 6.04
#